data_AF-D8LLL9-F1
#
_entry.id   AF-D8LLL9-F1
#
_cell.length_a   1.000
_cell.length_b   1.000
_cell.length_c   1.000
_cell.angle_alpha   90.00
_cell.angle_beta   90.00
_cell.angle_gamma   90.00
#
_symmetry.space_group_name_H-M   'P 1'
#
loop_
_entity.id
_entity.type
_entity.pdbx_description
1 polymer ?
#
loop_
_entity_poly.entity_id
_entity_poly.type
_entity_poly.pdbx_seq_one_letter_code
_entity_poly.pdbx_strand_id
1 'polypeptide(L)'
;MGVSPNPCRHGFPQAFAFDPCGHKVSSGLFRLSCPLLVQAIDLLEDEGGIEDVNARLASEEGLREDFMAVNLAHGMLRRRLVTPDKMGLVEETIGKEGAGRFLDSGITGVTPGKVRDAKCLHAHVADALMRGRSANAIGRATLELLEARGVRTDGGDRCSEQCNYLVEETADSWRYTPQKNKQKLQMRKVRRKDMKACITKKERDRETKDDAVVDVDGGSGLPLNGVTTAASSCKNSTTGSNIIRIRGDTGVRHDTTDGTGEPGDGGMERGHRTMRVEEDPVAMR
;
A
#
# COMPACT_ATOMS: atom_id res chain seq x y z
N MET A 1 9.35 8.32 -17.93
CA MET A 1 9.30 7.72 -16.57
C MET A 1 10.46 8.28 -15.77
N GLY A 2 10.22 8.70 -14.52
CA GLY A 2 11.30 9.16 -13.63
C GLY A 2 11.91 7.98 -12.87
N VAL A 3 13.20 8.07 -12.55
CA VAL A 3 13.92 7.11 -11.68
C VAL A 3 14.37 7.81 -10.41
N SER A 4 14.62 7.05 -9.34
CA SER A 4 15.17 7.60 -8.10
C SER A 4 16.53 8.26 -8.38
N PRO A 5 16.79 9.47 -7.84
CA PRO A 5 18.03 10.22 -8.11
C PRO A 5 19.28 9.52 -7.57
N ASN A 6 19.13 8.70 -6.54
CA ASN A 6 20.20 7.88 -5.98
C ASN A 6 19.96 6.42 -6.40
N PRO A 7 20.66 5.90 -7.41
CA PRO A 7 20.61 4.48 -7.74
C PRO A 7 21.29 3.66 -6.64
N CYS A 8 21.10 2.34 -6.67
CA CYS A 8 21.93 1.46 -5.85
C CYS A 8 23.40 1.56 -6.31
N ARG A 9 24.34 1.10 -5.49
CA ARG A 9 25.78 1.10 -5.81
C ARG A 9 26.15 0.29 -7.06
N HIS A 10 25.24 -0.54 -7.55
CA HIS A 10 25.39 -1.29 -8.81
C HIS A 10 24.72 -0.58 -10.01
N GLY A 11 24.30 0.67 -9.85
CA GLY A 11 23.69 1.50 -10.90
C GLY A 11 22.20 1.23 -11.16
N PHE A 12 21.58 0.27 -10.46
CA PHE A 12 20.18 -0.06 -10.67
C PHE A 12 19.25 0.95 -9.95
N PRO A 13 18.22 1.48 -10.61
CA PRO A 13 17.25 2.39 -10.00
C PRO A 13 16.46 1.66 -8.92
N GLN A 14 16.40 2.25 -7.72
CA GLN A 14 15.76 1.60 -6.56
C GLN A 14 14.25 1.84 -6.51
N ALA A 15 13.78 2.91 -7.14
CA ALA A 15 12.37 3.18 -7.36
C ALA A 15 12.12 3.85 -8.72
N PHE A 16 10.89 3.71 -9.21
CA PHE A 16 10.40 4.32 -10.45
C PHE A 16 9.16 5.16 -10.20
N ALA A 17 9.04 6.27 -10.94
CA ALA A 17 7.80 7.00 -11.10
C ALA A 17 7.03 6.51 -12.34
N PHE A 18 5.72 6.35 -12.18
CA PHE A 18 4.84 5.94 -13.26
C PHE A 18 3.67 6.91 -13.45
N ASP A 19 3.17 6.92 -14.69
CA ASP A 19 2.01 7.71 -15.08
C ASP A 19 0.75 7.13 -14.44
N PRO A 20 -0.05 7.93 -13.69
CA PRO A 20 -1.29 7.45 -13.08
C PRO A 20 -2.34 7.00 -14.11
N CYS A 21 -2.20 7.42 -15.38
CA CYS A 21 -3.04 7.04 -16.50
C CYS A 21 -2.27 6.29 -17.60
N GLY A 22 -1.27 5.49 -17.23
CA GLY A 22 -0.54 4.63 -18.17
C GLY A 22 -1.39 3.47 -18.70
N HIS A 23 -0.86 2.23 -18.71
CA HIS A 23 -1.61 1.05 -19.18
C HIS A 23 -2.92 0.79 -18.42
N LYS A 24 -3.05 1.31 -17.20
CA LYS A 24 -4.26 1.27 -16.38
C LYS A 24 -4.27 2.48 -15.45
N VAL A 25 -5.46 2.96 -15.13
CA VAL A 25 -5.65 3.97 -14.09
C VAL A 25 -5.20 3.39 -12.74
N SER A 26 -4.24 4.04 -12.08
CA SER A 26 -3.64 3.57 -10.83
C SER A 26 -3.31 4.74 -9.89
N SER A 27 -3.67 4.59 -8.61
CA SER A 27 -3.47 5.64 -7.60
C SER A 27 -2.04 5.72 -7.08
N GLY A 28 -1.24 4.67 -7.22
CA GLY A 28 0.19 4.76 -6.94
C GLY A 28 0.89 5.68 -7.93
N LEU A 29 1.98 6.32 -7.52
CA LEU A 29 2.86 7.12 -8.39
C LEU A 29 4.29 6.61 -8.39
N PHE A 30 4.73 6.00 -7.28
CA PHE A 30 6.08 5.47 -7.11
C PHE A 30 6.03 3.98 -6.78
N ARG A 31 6.95 3.22 -7.39
CA ARG A 31 7.09 1.78 -7.20
C ARG A 31 8.52 1.45 -6.86
N LEU A 32 8.70 0.70 -5.78
CA LEU A 32 9.98 0.14 -5.41
C LEU A 32 10.40 -0.95 -6.41
N SER A 33 11.65 -0.94 -6.83
CA SER A 33 12.20 -1.85 -7.84
C SER A 33 13.40 -2.64 -7.39
N CYS A 34 14.17 -2.16 -6.41
CA CYS A 34 15.34 -2.89 -5.91
C CYS A 34 14.90 -4.24 -5.28
N PRO A 35 15.29 -5.40 -5.83
CA PRO A 35 14.83 -6.70 -5.34
C PRO A 35 15.22 -6.97 -3.90
N LEU A 36 16.40 -6.49 -3.47
CA LEU A 36 16.85 -6.58 -2.08
C LEU A 36 15.91 -5.84 -1.13
N LEU A 37 15.59 -4.57 -1.45
CA LEU A 37 14.69 -3.77 -0.62
C LEU A 37 13.27 -4.36 -0.62
N VAL A 38 12.78 -4.81 -1.78
CA VAL A 38 11.47 -5.47 -1.86
C VAL A 38 11.44 -6.70 -0.96
N GLN A 39 12.43 -7.59 -1.03
CA GLN A 39 12.50 -8.77 -0.15
C GLN A 39 12.50 -8.38 1.33
N ALA A 40 13.36 -7.44 1.71
CA ALA A 40 13.51 -7.02 3.10
C ALA A 40 12.23 -6.38 3.66
N ILE A 41 11.52 -5.61 2.84
CA ILE A 41 10.25 -5.00 3.22
C ILE A 41 9.14 -6.04 3.26
N ASP A 42 9.09 -6.99 2.33
CA ASP A 42 8.10 -8.07 2.35
C ASP A 42 8.21 -8.88 3.66
N LEU A 43 9.44 -9.20 4.10
CA LEU A 43 9.71 -9.85 5.39
C LEU A 43 9.27 -8.97 6.57
N LEU A 44 9.63 -7.68 6.57
CA LEU A 44 9.23 -6.75 7.62
C LEU A 44 7.70 -6.61 7.73
N GLU A 45 7.01 -6.54 6.60
CA GLU A 45 5.55 -6.50 6.57
C GLU A 45 4.93 -7.84 7.02
N ASP A 46 5.58 -8.99 6.74
CA ASP A 46 5.12 -10.31 7.23
C ASP A 46 5.27 -10.45 8.75
N GLU A 47 6.22 -9.73 9.34
CA GLU A 47 6.44 -9.65 10.79
C GLU A 47 5.50 -8.65 11.51
N GLY A 48 4.62 -7.95 10.78
CA GLY A 48 3.69 -6.97 11.36
C GLY A 48 4.13 -5.51 11.24
N GLY A 49 5.10 -5.19 10.38
CA GLY A 49 5.63 -3.83 10.25
C GLY A 49 4.60 -2.77 9.83
N ILE A 50 3.51 -3.15 9.16
CA ILE A 50 2.42 -2.20 8.83
C ILE A 50 1.54 -1.92 10.03
N GLU A 51 1.24 -2.95 10.81
CA GLU A 51 0.50 -2.86 12.06
C GLU A 51 1.24 -1.94 13.04
N ASP A 52 2.56 -2.10 13.14
CA ASP A 52 3.41 -1.23 13.96
C ASP A 52 3.36 0.23 13.50
N VAL A 53 3.49 0.49 12.18
CA VAL A 53 3.38 1.86 11.65
C VAL A 53 2.00 2.45 11.91
N ASN A 54 0.93 1.67 11.76
CA ASN A 54 -0.43 2.13 12.04
C ASN A 54 -0.68 2.39 13.53
N ALA A 55 -0.10 1.57 14.42
CA ALA A 55 -0.10 1.82 15.86
C ALA A 55 0.61 3.15 16.19
N ARG A 56 1.78 3.39 15.58
CA ARG A 56 2.50 4.66 15.72
C ARG A 56 1.73 5.85 15.18
N LEU A 57 1.07 5.74 14.02
CA LEU A 57 0.18 6.79 13.49
C LEU A 57 -0.99 7.11 14.44
N ALA A 58 -1.42 6.13 15.25
CA ALA A 58 -2.45 6.33 16.24
C ALA A 58 -1.96 7.10 17.48
N SER A 59 -0.70 6.92 17.89
CA SER A 59 -0.14 7.50 19.11
C SER A 59 0.76 8.72 18.91
N GLU A 60 1.43 8.85 17.76
CA GLU A 60 2.41 9.90 17.47
C GLU A 60 1.79 10.98 16.55
N GLU A 61 1.49 12.16 17.10
CA GLU A 61 0.88 13.27 16.32
C GLU A 61 1.78 13.72 15.16
N GLY A 62 3.07 13.98 15.42
CA GLY A 62 3.99 14.45 14.38
C GLY A 62 4.13 13.49 13.19
N LEU A 63 4.17 12.17 13.45
CA LEU A 63 4.18 11.17 12.38
C LEU A 63 2.88 11.19 11.56
N ARG A 64 1.75 11.47 12.21
CA ARG A 64 0.44 11.58 11.57
C ARG A 64 0.35 12.80 10.66
N GLU A 65 0.86 13.95 11.12
CA GLU A 65 0.95 15.17 10.33
C GLU A 65 1.83 14.95 9.09
N ASP A 66 3.01 14.32 9.25
CA ASP A 66 3.88 13.94 8.15
C ASP A 66 3.19 13.02 7.15
N PHE A 67 2.45 12.00 7.64
CA PHE A 67 1.69 11.09 6.79
C PHE A 67 0.59 11.80 6.00
N MET A 68 -0.13 12.74 6.63
CA MET A 68 -1.12 13.58 5.95
C MET A 68 -0.48 14.46 4.87
N ALA A 69 0.67 15.07 5.16
CA ALA A 69 1.41 15.88 4.20
C ALA A 69 1.87 15.05 2.99
N VAL A 70 2.37 13.83 3.20
CA VAL A 70 2.70 12.88 2.12
C VAL A 70 1.47 12.57 1.26
N ASN A 71 0.33 12.27 1.89
CA ASN A 71 -0.90 11.95 1.16
C ASN A 71 -1.39 13.13 0.32
N LEU A 72 -1.38 14.33 0.88
CA LEU A 72 -1.73 15.56 0.16
C LEU A 72 -0.79 15.78 -1.03
N ALA A 73 0.52 15.61 -0.84
CA ALA A 73 1.51 15.75 -1.91
C ALA A 73 1.27 14.75 -3.06
N HIS A 74 0.89 13.51 -2.77
CA HIS A 74 0.51 12.52 -3.79
C HIS A 74 -0.74 12.92 -4.57
N GLY A 75 -1.77 13.43 -3.89
CA GLY A 75 -2.95 13.97 -4.55
C GLY A 75 -2.63 15.13 -5.49
N MET A 76 -1.81 16.08 -5.03
CA MET A 76 -1.34 17.20 -5.85
C MET A 76 -0.52 16.74 -7.06
N LEU A 77 0.42 15.81 -6.88
CA LEU A 77 1.21 15.25 -7.97
C LEU A 77 0.31 14.56 -9.00
N ARG A 78 -0.68 13.79 -8.54
CA ARG A 78 -1.62 13.11 -9.44
C ARG A 78 -2.44 14.11 -10.24
N ARG A 79 -2.96 15.17 -9.61
CA ARG A 79 -3.69 16.25 -10.29
C ARG A 79 -2.84 16.95 -11.37
N ARG A 80 -1.53 17.07 -11.17
CA ARG A 80 -0.60 17.62 -12.17
C ARG A 80 -0.34 16.67 -13.33
N LEU A 81 -0.32 15.36 -13.07
CA LEU A 81 -0.02 14.33 -14.08
C LEU A 81 -1.24 13.90 -14.90
N VAL A 82 -2.45 14.04 -14.36
CA VAL A 82 -3.72 13.77 -15.05
C VAL A 82 -4.15 15.04 -15.77
N THR A 83 -3.73 15.15 -17.03
CA THR A 83 -4.11 16.22 -17.94
C THR A 83 -5.59 16.14 -18.34
N PRO A 84 -6.20 17.21 -18.88
CA PRO A 84 -7.61 17.20 -19.29
C PRO A 84 -7.99 16.07 -20.24
N ASP A 85 -7.11 15.72 -21.19
CA ASP A 85 -7.28 14.58 -22.10
C ASP A 85 -7.29 13.23 -21.38
N LYS A 86 -6.44 13.07 -20.36
CA LYS A 86 -6.41 11.86 -19.51
C LYS A 86 -7.60 11.78 -18.55
N MET A 87 -8.26 12.89 -18.25
CA MET A 87 -9.41 12.89 -17.34
C MET A 87 -10.56 12.05 -17.91
N GLY A 88 -10.80 12.11 -19.22
CA GLY A 88 -11.83 11.29 -19.88
C GLY A 88 -11.60 9.80 -19.64
N LEU A 89 -10.35 9.33 -19.77
CA LEU A 89 -9.97 7.94 -19.48
C LEU A 89 -10.21 7.57 -18.01
N VAL A 90 -9.92 8.49 -17.07
CA VAL A 90 -10.19 8.26 -15.65
C VAL A 90 -11.69 8.14 -15.41
N GLU A 91 -12.49 9.08 -15.90
CA GLU A 91 -13.95 9.07 -15.74
C GLU A 91 -14.60 7.83 -16.39
N GLU A 92 -14.10 7.39 -17.55
CA GLU A 92 -14.56 6.16 -18.20
C GLU A 92 -14.23 4.92 -17.36
N THR A 93 -13.01 4.87 -16.79
CA THR A 93 -12.54 3.68 -16.07
C THR A 93 -13.18 3.53 -14.69
N ILE A 94 -13.37 4.63 -13.95
CA ILE A 94 -13.80 4.59 -12.54
C ILE A 94 -15.03 5.46 -12.23
N GLY A 95 -15.63 6.10 -13.23
CA GLY A 95 -16.79 6.98 -13.09
C GLY A 95 -16.42 8.40 -12.66
N LYS A 96 -17.31 9.37 -12.95
CA LYS A 96 -17.12 10.79 -12.60
C LYS A 96 -16.93 11.02 -11.10
N GLU A 97 -17.74 10.39 -10.27
CA GLU A 97 -17.59 10.48 -8.81
C GLU A 97 -16.29 9.83 -8.32
N GLY A 98 -15.87 8.73 -8.95
CA GLY A 98 -14.63 8.04 -8.66
C GLY A 98 -13.39 8.85 -9.03
N ALA A 99 -13.46 9.61 -10.12
CA ALA A 99 -12.36 10.45 -10.61
C ALA A 99 -11.90 11.46 -9.56
N GLY A 100 -12.83 12.17 -8.90
CA GLY A 100 -12.49 13.09 -7.81
C GLY A 100 -11.73 12.39 -6.67
N ARG A 101 -12.27 11.27 -6.18
CA ARG A 101 -11.64 10.48 -5.11
C ARG A 101 -10.27 9.93 -5.51
N PHE A 102 -10.11 9.52 -6.76
CA PHE A 102 -8.85 9.07 -7.31
C PHE A 102 -7.80 10.17 -7.29
N LEU A 103 -8.15 11.36 -7.77
CA LEU A 103 -7.25 12.52 -7.79
C LEU A 103 -6.82 12.93 -6.38
N ASP A 104 -7.74 12.90 -5.41
CA ASP A 104 -7.46 13.30 -4.03
C ASP A 104 -6.82 12.21 -3.17
N SER A 105 -6.78 10.97 -3.64
CA SER A 105 -6.26 9.88 -2.85
C SER A 105 -4.77 10.04 -2.51
N GLY A 106 -4.39 9.63 -1.32
CA GLY A 106 -3.01 9.67 -0.86
C GLY A 106 -2.11 8.63 -1.55
N ILE A 107 -0.96 8.39 -0.93
CA ILE A 107 -0.04 7.34 -1.36
C ILE A 107 -0.78 5.99 -1.42
N THR A 108 -0.58 5.19 -2.48
CA THR A 108 -1.31 3.91 -2.69
C THR A 108 -2.85 4.02 -2.69
N GLY A 109 -3.38 5.21 -2.96
CA GLY A 109 -4.81 5.46 -2.94
C GLY A 109 -5.42 5.42 -1.54
N VAL A 110 -4.69 5.84 -0.52
CA VAL A 110 -5.26 6.10 0.82
C VAL A 110 -6.39 7.10 0.68
N THR A 111 -7.55 6.83 1.27
CA THR A 111 -8.70 7.73 1.17
C THR A 111 -8.43 9.02 1.95
N PRO A 112 -8.79 10.20 1.42
CA PRO A 112 -8.69 11.45 2.18
C PRO A 112 -9.34 11.33 3.56
N GLY A 113 -8.66 11.84 4.60
CA GLY A 113 -9.12 11.76 5.99
C GLY A 113 -8.79 10.45 6.72
N LYS A 114 -8.28 9.42 6.04
CA LYS A 114 -7.76 8.21 6.72
C LYS A 114 -6.32 8.44 7.17
N VAL A 115 -6.16 8.86 8.42
CA VAL A 115 -4.88 9.30 8.99
C VAL A 115 -4.10 8.20 9.72
N ARG A 116 -4.61 6.96 9.76
CA ARG A 116 -4.03 5.79 10.47
C ARG A 116 -4.09 4.50 9.63
N ASP A 117 -3.99 4.64 8.32
CA ASP A 117 -4.26 3.55 7.36
C ASP A 117 -3.16 3.47 6.30
N ALA A 118 -1.92 3.30 6.75
CA ALA A 118 -0.82 2.96 5.86
C ALA A 118 -1.04 1.53 5.32
N LYS A 119 -0.98 1.36 3.99
CA LYS A 119 -1.32 0.09 3.33
C LYS A 119 -0.12 -0.83 3.08
N CYS A 120 1.01 -0.26 2.68
CA CYS A 120 2.26 -1.00 2.45
C CYS A 120 3.49 -0.09 2.59
N LEU A 121 4.57 -0.64 3.13
CA LEU A 121 5.83 0.07 3.36
C LEU A 121 6.57 0.28 2.03
N HIS A 122 6.36 -0.61 1.07
CA HIS A 122 6.93 -0.52 -0.28
C HIS A 122 6.73 0.85 -0.92
N ALA A 123 5.52 1.41 -0.83
CA ALA A 123 5.22 2.69 -1.43
C ALA A 123 5.85 3.86 -0.66
N HIS A 124 5.86 3.79 0.67
CA HIS A 124 6.50 4.79 1.51
C HIS A 124 8.01 4.85 1.27
N VAL A 125 8.67 3.69 1.17
CA VAL A 125 10.09 3.63 0.83
C VAL A 125 10.34 4.12 -0.59
N ALA A 126 9.54 3.70 -1.57
CA ALA A 126 9.67 4.21 -2.94
C ALA A 126 9.54 5.74 -3.01
N ASP A 127 8.59 6.30 -2.27
CA ASP A 127 8.37 7.74 -2.19
C ASP A 127 9.53 8.49 -1.53
N ALA A 128 10.07 7.96 -0.42
CA ALA A 128 11.27 8.50 0.22
C ALA A 128 12.50 8.45 -0.71
N LEU A 129 12.66 7.38 -1.51
CA LEU A 129 13.76 7.29 -2.48
C LEU A 129 13.59 8.26 -3.66
N MET A 130 12.35 8.54 -4.07
CA MET A 130 12.06 9.42 -5.22
C MET A 130 12.09 10.91 -4.85
N ARG A 131 11.53 11.29 -3.69
CA ARG A 131 11.40 12.69 -3.24
C ARG A 131 12.44 13.11 -2.19
N GLY A 132 13.29 12.18 -1.75
CA GLY A 132 14.27 12.37 -0.68
C GLY A 132 13.80 11.81 0.65
N ARG A 133 14.73 11.26 1.45
CA ARG A 133 14.40 10.54 2.70
C ARG A 133 13.60 11.41 3.68
N SER A 134 13.89 12.69 3.79
CA SER A 134 13.15 13.62 4.66
C SER A 134 11.71 13.91 4.20
N ALA A 135 11.34 13.60 2.95
CA ALA A 135 10.02 13.90 2.40
C ALA A 135 8.92 12.91 2.83
N ASN A 136 9.28 11.80 3.49
CA ASN A 136 8.35 10.78 3.97
C ASN A 136 8.93 10.08 5.21
N ALA A 137 8.46 10.48 6.39
CA ALA A 137 8.96 9.98 7.67
C ALA A 137 8.82 8.45 7.83
N ILE A 138 7.72 7.86 7.34
CA ILE A 138 7.53 6.40 7.36
C ILE A 138 8.56 5.71 6.46
N GLY A 139 8.76 6.22 5.25
CA GLY A 139 9.76 5.68 4.31
C GLY A 139 11.19 5.77 4.86
N ARG A 140 11.55 6.90 5.48
CA ARG A 140 12.83 7.08 6.19
C ARG A 140 12.99 6.10 7.33
N ALA A 141 12.03 6.05 8.26
CA ALA A 141 12.10 5.17 9.42
C ALA A 141 12.18 3.69 9.02
N THR A 142 11.51 3.32 7.91
CA THR A 142 11.61 1.97 7.36
C THR A 142 13.03 1.68 6.85
N LEU A 143 13.63 2.59 6.09
CA LEU A 143 15.01 2.43 5.60
C LEU A 143 16.02 2.33 6.75
N GLU A 144 15.87 3.18 7.78
CA GLU A 144 16.71 3.16 8.99
C GLU A 144 16.57 1.84 9.76
N LEU A 145 15.34 1.32 9.89
CA LEU A 145 15.10 0.02 10.53
C LEU A 145 15.74 -1.13 9.75
N LEU A 146 15.67 -1.10 8.41
CA LEU A 146 16.34 -2.08 7.57
C LEU A 146 17.87 -2.03 7.73
N GLU A 147 18.44 -0.84 7.75
CA GLU A 147 19.88 -0.62 8.01
C GLU A 147 20.28 -1.15 9.39
N ALA A 148 19.48 -0.88 10.43
CA ALA A 148 19.70 -1.40 11.77
C ALA A 148 19.62 -2.94 11.85
N ARG A 149 18.87 -3.57 10.95
CA ARG A 149 18.80 -5.04 10.77
C ARG A 149 19.92 -5.59 9.87
N GLY A 150 20.88 -4.77 9.47
CA GLY A 150 22.00 -5.16 8.61
C GLY A 150 21.69 -5.22 7.12
N VAL A 151 20.52 -4.73 6.68
CA VAL A 151 20.17 -4.65 5.26
C VAL A 151 20.83 -3.42 4.65
N ARG A 152 21.68 -3.64 3.64
CA ARG A 152 22.30 -2.57 2.85
C ARG A 152 21.31 -1.90 1.92
N THR A 153 20.76 -0.76 2.34
CA THR A 153 19.76 -0.01 1.56
C THR A 153 20.33 0.68 0.33
N ASP A 154 21.66 0.77 0.19
CA ASP A 154 22.37 1.21 -1.01
C ASP A 154 22.64 0.07 -2.01
N GLY A 155 22.25 -1.17 -1.68
CA GLY A 155 22.45 -2.38 -2.48
C GLY A 155 23.42 -3.37 -1.83
N GLY A 156 23.02 -4.63 -1.71
CA GLY A 156 23.81 -5.73 -1.15
C GLY A 156 24.82 -6.31 -2.15
N ASP A 157 25.72 -7.19 -1.71
CA ASP A 157 26.83 -7.67 -2.57
C ASP A 157 26.31 -8.50 -3.75
N ARG A 158 25.21 -9.22 -3.50
CA ARG A 158 24.62 -10.17 -4.44
C ARG A 158 23.38 -9.66 -5.17
N CYS A 159 22.85 -8.49 -4.81
CA CYS A 159 21.60 -8.03 -5.42
C CYS A 159 21.74 -7.67 -6.91
N SER A 160 22.96 -7.35 -7.34
CA SER A 160 23.32 -7.17 -8.76
C SER A 160 23.08 -8.42 -9.59
N GLU A 161 23.17 -9.61 -9.02
CA GLU A 161 22.93 -10.88 -9.73
C GLU A 161 21.50 -10.99 -10.28
N GLN A 162 20.54 -10.24 -9.71
CA GLN A 162 19.17 -10.15 -10.24
C GLN A 162 18.90 -8.86 -11.02
N CYS A 163 19.54 -7.74 -10.67
CA CYS A 163 19.21 -6.45 -11.24
C CYS A 163 20.15 -5.99 -12.38
N ASN A 164 21.31 -6.63 -12.54
CA ASN A 164 22.23 -6.41 -13.65
C ASN A 164 22.03 -7.48 -14.72
N TYR A 165 21.46 -7.08 -15.86
CA TYR A 165 21.19 -7.98 -16.99
C TYR A 165 22.47 -8.50 -17.69
N LEU A 166 23.63 -7.93 -17.38
CA LEU A 166 24.92 -8.38 -17.90
C LEU A 166 25.53 -9.52 -17.07
N VAL A 167 25.01 -9.79 -15.88
CA VAL A 167 25.46 -10.92 -15.06
C VAL A 167 24.77 -12.18 -15.55
N GLU A 168 25.55 -13.17 -15.98
CA GLU A 168 25.00 -14.48 -16.35
C GLU A 168 24.35 -15.15 -15.14
N GLU A 169 23.13 -15.64 -15.33
CA GLU A 169 22.41 -16.36 -14.30
C GLU A 169 22.99 -17.76 -14.14
N THR A 170 23.41 -18.08 -12.92
CA THR A 170 23.88 -19.40 -12.52
C THR A 170 22.90 -20.03 -11.54
N ALA A 171 23.02 -21.34 -11.30
CA ALA A 171 22.19 -22.04 -10.31
C ALA A 171 22.36 -21.48 -8.89
N ASP A 172 23.52 -20.88 -8.59
CA ASP A 172 23.83 -20.30 -7.29
C ASP A 172 23.46 -18.81 -7.19
N SER A 173 23.01 -18.19 -8.29
CA SER A 173 22.69 -16.77 -8.32
C SER A 173 21.57 -16.41 -7.34
N TRP A 174 21.80 -15.39 -6.54
CA TRP A 174 20.82 -14.87 -5.61
C TRP A 174 19.65 -14.27 -6.40
N ARG A 175 18.44 -14.73 -6.07
CA ARG A 175 17.21 -14.19 -6.64
C ARG A 175 16.14 -14.08 -5.59
N TYR A 176 15.63 -12.87 -5.43
CA TYR A 176 14.38 -12.66 -4.75
C TYR A 176 13.23 -13.24 -5.58
N THR A 177 12.56 -14.24 -4.99
CA THR A 177 11.31 -14.80 -5.51
C THR A 177 10.16 -14.33 -4.62
N PRO A 178 9.23 -13.50 -5.13
CA PRO A 178 8.15 -12.98 -4.32
C PRO A 178 7.26 -14.07 -3.72
N GLN A 179 7.23 -14.15 -2.38
CA GLN A 179 6.37 -15.11 -1.67
C GLN A 179 4.91 -14.66 -1.64
N LYS A 180 4.69 -13.34 -1.45
CA LYS A 180 3.39 -12.70 -1.15
C LYS A 180 2.30 -12.80 -2.23
N ASN A 181 2.57 -13.47 -3.35
CA ASN A 181 1.58 -13.67 -4.40
C ASN A 181 1.17 -15.13 -4.62
N LYS A 182 1.85 -16.16 -4.13
CA LYS A 182 1.46 -17.53 -4.53
C LYS A 182 0.11 -17.93 -3.95
N GLN A 183 -0.08 -17.74 -2.64
CA GLN A 183 -1.33 -18.11 -1.96
C GLN A 183 -2.50 -17.20 -2.33
N LYS A 184 -2.27 -15.87 -2.43
CA LYS A 184 -3.30 -14.91 -2.86
C LYS A 184 -3.70 -15.11 -4.32
N LEU A 185 -2.75 -15.43 -5.21
CA LEU A 185 -3.06 -15.81 -6.61
C LEU A 185 -3.81 -17.14 -6.66
N GLN A 186 -3.45 -18.13 -5.84
CA GLN A 186 -4.19 -19.39 -5.74
C GLN A 186 -5.63 -19.15 -5.24
N MET A 187 -5.83 -18.41 -4.15
CA MET A 187 -7.16 -18.07 -3.65
C MET A 187 -7.98 -17.26 -4.66
N ARG A 188 -7.35 -16.32 -5.39
CA ARG A 188 -8.02 -15.57 -6.46
C ARG A 188 -8.43 -16.47 -7.63
N LYS A 189 -7.59 -17.45 -8.00
CA LYS A 189 -7.93 -18.46 -9.02
C LYS A 189 -9.12 -19.31 -8.57
N VAL A 190 -9.14 -19.76 -7.31
CA VAL A 190 -10.27 -20.50 -6.71
C VAL A 190 -11.54 -19.66 -6.76
N ARG A 191 -11.54 -18.44 -6.22
CA ARG A 191 -12.72 -17.54 -6.24
C ARG A 191 -13.26 -17.26 -7.64
N ARG A 192 -12.38 -17.12 -8.64
CA ARG A 192 -12.79 -16.95 -10.05
C ARG A 192 -13.44 -18.22 -10.62
N LYS A 193 -12.94 -19.40 -10.25
CA LYS A 193 -13.54 -20.68 -10.63
C LYS A 193 -14.94 -20.83 -10.02
N ASP A 194 -15.08 -20.50 -8.74
CA ASP A 194 -16.36 -20.57 -8.03
C ASP A 194 -17.39 -19.58 -8.60
N MET A 195 -16.96 -18.35 -8.91
CA MET A 195 -17.80 -17.34 -9.54
C MET A 195 -18.29 -17.80 -10.92
N LYS A 196 -17.41 -18.36 -11.75
CA LYS A 196 -17.79 -18.92 -13.06
C LYS A 196 -18.79 -20.07 -12.91
N ALA A 197 -18.54 -21.00 -11.99
CA ALA A 197 -19.47 -22.11 -11.73
C ALA A 197 -20.86 -21.62 -11.27
N CYS A 198 -20.91 -20.57 -10.46
CA CYS A 198 -22.16 -19.95 -10.03
C CYS A 198 -22.91 -19.28 -11.19
N ILE A 199 -22.21 -18.59 -12.09
CA ILE A 199 -22.80 -17.98 -13.29
C ILE A 199 -23.37 -19.07 -14.21
N THR A 200 -22.59 -20.09 -14.54
CA THR A 200 -23.04 -21.19 -15.42
C THR A 200 -24.22 -21.96 -14.81
N LYS A 201 -24.24 -22.15 -13.49
CA LYS A 201 -25.41 -22.75 -12.82
C LYS A 201 -26.66 -21.89 -13.00
N LYS A 202 -26.56 -20.57 -12.82
CA LYS A 202 -27.69 -19.64 -12.99
C LYS A 202 -28.18 -19.59 -14.44
N GLU A 203 -27.29 -19.71 -15.42
CA GLU A 203 -27.64 -19.77 -16.84
C GLU A 203 -28.44 -21.04 -17.15
N ARG A 204 -27.95 -22.20 -16.71
CA ARG A 204 -28.68 -23.48 -16.86
C ARG A 204 -30.03 -23.48 -16.14
N ASP A 205 -30.09 -22.91 -14.94
CA ASP A 205 -31.34 -22.81 -14.17
C ASP A 205 -32.35 -21.85 -14.85
N ARG A 206 -31.89 -20.88 -15.66
CA ARG A 206 -32.76 -20.03 -16.50
C ARG A 206 -33.27 -20.78 -17.72
N GLU A 207 -32.39 -21.47 -18.45
CA GLU A 207 -32.77 -22.30 -19.62
C GLU A 207 -33.83 -23.34 -19.23
N THR A 208 -33.63 -24.05 -18.11
CA THR A 208 -34.57 -25.07 -17.63
C THR A 208 -35.93 -24.48 -17.25
N LYS A 209 -35.94 -23.22 -16.78
CA LYS A 209 -37.18 -22.54 -16.40
C LYS A 209 -37.97 -22.09 -17.64
N ASP A 210 -37.28 -21.68 -18.70
CA ASP A 210 -37.92 -21.27 -19.95
C ASP A 210 -38.54 -22.47 -20.68
N ASP A 211 -37.90 -23.65 -20.62
CA ASP A 211 -38.45 -24.90 -21.16
C ASP A 211 -39.69 -25.40 -20.38
N ALA A 212 -39.79 -25.10 -19.08
CA ALA A 212 -40.91 -25.54 -18.24
C ALA A 212 -42.19 -24.69 -18.36
N VAL A 213 -42.17 -23.60 -19.14
CA VAL A 213 -43.33 -22.68 -19.31
C VAL A 213 -44.16 -23.01 -20.55
N VAL A 214 -43.80 -24.05 -21.30
CA VAL A 214 -44.57 -24.50 -22.48
C VAL A 214 -45.51 -25.65 -22.07
N ASP A 215 -46.78 -25.55 -22.48
CA ASP A 215 -47.91 -26.48 -22.26
C ASP A 215 -48.69 -26.39 -20.93
N VAL A 216 -49.48 -25.32 -20.80
CA VAL A 216 -50.83 -25.43 -20.21
C VAL A 216 -51.82 -24.75 -21.15
N ASP A 217 -52.14 -25.40 -22.25
CA ASP A 217 -53.29 -25.05 -23.08
C ASP A 217 -54.42 -26.06 -22.79
N GLY A 218 -55.57 -25.54 -22.34
CA GLY A 218 -56.83 -26.28 -22.28
C GLY A 218 -57.29 -26.73 -20.89
N GLY A 219 -58.06 -25.88 -20.20
CA GLY A 219 -58.84 -26.32 -19.04
C GLY A 219 -59.55 -25.19 -18.32
N SER A 220 -60.71 -24.77 -18.83
CA SER A 220 -61.61 -23.83 -18.15
C SER A 220 -62.12 -24.41 -16.82
N GLY A 221 -61.57 -23.95 -15.70
CA GLY A 221 -62.00 -24.29 -14.34
C GLY A 221 -61.71 -23.17 -13.34
N LEU A 222 -62.75 -22.67 -12.69
CA LEU A 222 -62.78 -21.54 -11.74
C LEU A 222 -61.88 -21.72 -10.50
N PRO A 223 -61.50 -20.62 -9.80
CA PRO A 223 -60.40 -20.62 -8.85
C PRO A 223 -60.85 -20.93 -7.41
N LEU A 224 -60.04 -21.68 -6.67
CA LEU A 224 -60.06 -21.70 -5.21
C LEU A 224 -58.64 -21.59 -4.62
N ASN A 225 -58.45 -20.47 -3.93
CA ASN A 225 -57.62 -20.21 -2.76
C ASN A 225 -56.34 -21.04 -2.51
N GLY A 226 -55.24 -20.29 -2.44
CA GLY A 226 -54.23 -20.45 -1.41
C GLY A 226 -53.02 -21.27 -1.83
N VAL A 227 -51.84 -20.65 -1.76
CA VAL A 227 -50.68 -21.10 -0.96
C VAL A 227 -49.46 -20.31 -1.42
N THR A 228 -48.84 -19.67 -0.43
CA THR A 228 -47.57 -18.95 -0.48
C THR A 228 -46.40 -19.84 -0.89
N THR A 229 -45.63 -19.46 -1.91
CA THR A 229 -44.32 -20.07 -2.19
C THR A 229 -43.18 -19.12 -1.81
N ALA A 230 -42.33 -19.61 -0.91
CA ALA A 230 -41.19 -18.90 -0.35
C ALA A 230 -40.04 -18.78 -1.36
N ALA A 231 -39.56 -17.55 -1.55
CA ALA A 231 -38.34 -17.27 -2.30
C ALA A 231 -37.11 -17.82 -1.56
N SER A 232 -36.42 -18.78 -2.17
CA SER A 232 -35.16 -19.33 -1.68
C SER A 232 -34.02 -18.32 -1.87
N SER A 233 -33.76 -17.54 -0.82
CA SER A 233 -32.64 -16.60 -0.74
C SER A 233 -31.32 -17.35 -0.52
N CYS A 234 -30.42 -17.31 -1.50
CA CYS A 234 -29.01 -17.64 -1.30
C CYS A 234 -28.37 -16.59 -0.38
N LYS A 235 -28.46 -16.83 0.93
CA LYS A 235 -27.74 -16.06 1.94
C LYS A 235 -26.26 -16.45 1.89
N ASN A 236 -25.40 -15.55 1.43
CA ASN A 236 -23.96 -15.64 1.67
C ASN A 236 -23.69 -15.36 3.15
N SER A 237 -23.63 -16.42 3.97
CA SER A 237 -23.15 -16.31 5.35
C SER A 237 -21.66 -16.00 5.35
N THR A 238 -21.32 -14.75 5.63
CA THR A 238 -19.94 -14.36 5.96
C THR A 238 -19.89 -14.15 7.47
N THR A 239 -19.75 -15.24 8.22
CA THR A 239 -19.49 -15.21 9.66
C THR A 239 -18.40 -16.21 9.96
N GLY A 240 -17.24 -15.69 10.35
CA GLY A 240 -16.05 -16.47 10.67
C GLY A 240 -14.94 -15.56 11.20
N SER A 241 -15.28 -14.62 12.08
CA SER A 241 -14.29 -13.89 12.88
C SER A 241 -13.82 -14.83 13.99
N ASN A 242 -12.65 -15.46 13.78
CA ASN A 242 -11.92 -16.09 14.88
C ASN A 242 -11.37 -14.99 15.79
N ILE A 243 -12.13 -14.67 16.84
CA ILE A 243 -11.66 -13.87 17.98
C ILE A 243 -10.80 -14.80 18.84
N ILE A 244 -9.48 -14.71 18.68
CA ILE A 244 -8.53 -15.27 19.64
C ILE A 244 -8.53 -14.33 20.84
N ARG A 245 -9.17 -14.76 21.94
CA ARG A 245 -9.06 -14.10 23.24
C ARG A 245 -7.71 -14.47 23.86
N ILE A 246 -6.74 -13.56 23.80
CA ILE A 246 -5.55 -13.63 24.63
C ILE A 246 -5.93 -13.05 26.00
N ARG A 247 -5.91 -13.91 27.03
CA ARG A 247 -5.98 -13.48 28.43
C ARG A 247 -4.67 -12.77 28.77
N GLY A 248 -4.76 -11.49 29.15
CA GLY A 248 -3.66 -10.76 29.75
C GLY A 248 -3.58 -11.07 31.24
N ASP A 249 -2.49 -11.72 31.65
CA ASP A 249 -2.08 -11.76 33.05
C ASP A 249 -1.40 -10.43 33.40
N THR A 250 -1.98 -9.75 34.38
CA THR A 250 -1.48 -8.50 34.96
C THR A 250 -0.58 -8.85 36.14
N GLY A 251 0.72 -8.96 35.89
CA GLY A 251 1.75 -9.05 36.91
C GLY A 251 2.24 -7.67 37.31
N VAL A 252 1.62 -7.08 38.33
CA VAL A 252 2.08 -5.89 39.04
C VAL A 252 3.34 -6.25 39.84
N ARG A 253 4.45 -5.55 39.58
CA ARG A 253 5.55 -5.40 40.55
C ARG A 253 5.90 -3.93 40.67
N HIS A 254 5.55 -3.38 41.83
CA HIS A 254 6.11 -2.14 42.35
C HIS A 254 7.56 -2.40 42.73
N ASP A 255 8.48 -1.61 42.21
CA ASP A 255 9.75 -1.34 42.87
C ASP A 255 9.92 0.18 42.96
N THR A 256 9.83 0.64 44.19
CA THR A 256 10.09 2.01 44.64
C THR A 256 11.58 2.14 44.90
N THR A 257 12.27 3.01 44.17
CA THR A 257 13.55 3.56 44.63
C THR A 257 13.52 5.08 44.48
N ASP A 258 13.47 5.71 45.64
CA ASP A 258 13.73 7.12 45.88
C ASP A 258 15.07 7.56 45.27
N GLY A 259 15.05 8.71 44.60
CA GLY A 259 16.23 9.36 44.05
C GLY A 259 16.01 10.87 44.04
N THR A 260 16.23 11.48 45.18
CA THR A 260 16.32 12.93 45.38
C THR A 260 17.52 13.48 44.60
N GLY A 261 17.28 14.42 43.68
CA GLY A 261 18.31 15.18 42.97
C GLY A 261 17.81 16.60 42.70
N GLU A 262 18.56 17.56 43.23
CA GLU A 262 18.25 18.99 43.39
C GLU A 262 18.12 19.78 42.08
N PRO A 263 17.47 20.97 42.11
CA PRO A 263 17.34 21.85 40.95
C PRO A 263 18.60 22.71 40.74
N GLY A 264 19.25 22.55 39.59
CA GLY A 264 20.30 23.45 39.11
C GLY A 264 19.71 24.60 38.30
N ASP A 265 19.69 25.78 38.92
CA ASP A 265 19.45 27.09 38.32
C ASP A 265 20.64 27.49 37.43
N GLY A 266 20.37 28.05 36.24
CA GLY A 266 21.42 28.38 35.27
C GLY A 266 20.90 28.97 33.97
N GLY A 267 20.67 30.28 33.99
CA GLY A 267 20.33 31.09 32.81
C GLY A 267 21.53 31.39 31.89
N MET A 268 21.23 32.23 30.88
CA MET A 268 22.11 32.81 29.85
C MET A 268 22.51 31.82 28.73
N GLU A 269 22.52 32.16 27.44
CA GLU A 269 22.50 33.46 26.77
C GLU A 269 22.14 33.29 25.28
N ARG A 270 21.60 34.35 24.69
CA ARG A 270 21.28 34.46 23.26
C ARG A 270 22.57 34.62 22.45
N GLY A 271 22.73 33.83 21.40
CA GLY A 271 23.79 34.00 20.40
C GLY A 271 23.28 33.75 18.99
N HIS A 272 22.68 34.77 18.36
CA HIS A 272 22.44 34.79 16.91
C HIS A 272 23.80 34.88 16.19
N ARG A 273 24.20 33.80 15.52
CA ARG A 273 25.37 33.80 14.62
C ARG A 273 24.89 33.94 13.18
N THR A 274 24.93 35.15 12.66
CA THR A 274 24.80 35.43 11.22
C THR A 274 26.08 34.98 10.51
N MET A 275 25.98 33.96 9.66
CA MET A 275 27.06 33.62 8.74
C MET A 275 26.98 34.55 7.52
N ARG A 276 27.99 35.41 7.36
CA ARG A 276 28.28 36.08 6.09
C ARG A 276 28.91 35.04 5.17
N VAL A 277 28.31 34.87 3.99
CA VAL A 277 28.94 34.21 2.85
C VAL A 277 29.77 35.29 2.15
N GLU A 278 31.08 35.16 2.16
CA GLU A 278 31.97 35.93 1.29
C GLU A 278 32.01 35.22 -0.07
N GLU A 279 31.66 35.96 -1.13
CA GLU A 279 31.78 35.53 -2.52
C GLU A 279 33.20 35.89 -3.01
N ASP A 280 34.00 34.89 -3.37
CA ASP A 280 35.26 35.09 -4.07
C ASP A 280 35.04 35.21 -5.59
N PRO A 281 35.72 36.13 -6.30
CA PRO A 281 35.47 36.40 -7.69
C PRO A 281 36.18 35.42 -8.65
N VAL A 282 35.46 35.18 -9.74
CA VAL A 282 35.83 34.54 -11.01
C VAL A 282 37.26 34.88 -11.47
N ALA A 283 38.06 33.84 -11.73
CA ALA A 283 39.24 33.93 -12.60
C ALA A 283 38.96 33.17 -13.91
N MET A 284 38.68 33.94 -14.98
CA MET A 284 38.74 33.48 -16.36
C MET A 284 40.21 33.27 -16.77
N ARG A 285 40.54 32.09 -17.29
CA ARG A 285 41.53 31.87 -18.36
C ARG A 285 41.10 30.69 -19.22
#